data_AF-A0A525CZ44-F1
#
_entry.id   AF-A0A525CZ44-F1
#
_cell.length_a   1.000
_cell.length_b   1.000
_cell.length_c   1.000
_cell.angle_alpha   90.00
_cell.angle_beta   90.00
_cell.angle_gamma   90.00
#
_symmetry.space_group_name_H-M   'P 1'
#
loop_
_entity.id
_entity.type
_entity.pdbx_description
1 polymer ?
#
loop_
_entity_poly.entity_id
_entity_poly.type
_entity_poly.pdbx_seq_one_letter_code
_entity_poly.pdbx_strand_id
1 'polypeptide(L)'
;MSSIIGPASYKLFGFFPTAILSLVIPIVGVGIFAYIMARRAAPLVRANPDYRFDNIFARVQNLFFVWLAQIKQPRYMLAGVLHIVIFFGFLVLSIRSTSLVIIGLSDGYVLPGFGGALGHVYNFFKDYAATFVLIACIVAAVRRGVFRPARYAVPEQYGKDHTAEAVFVLGVISTLMISESLFEAAELAFEVQTQGHTHFLAPLSLVWIFTKMLSNAPYGFLQGLHIFMYFLHDLTFFFFLCFLPMGKHFHVITSIFNVFFMRVRKGDIKPVKYGVTAEELDDLESFGVKKLEDFTWKHMLDFYSCADCGRCSDQCPANAVGRPLSPRFITIKARDLMFKNYPMSGEIYKSNMLVEDIYTEDEIWSCTTCGACEEECPLSIEYIDKMVDLRRGMVDEGMVPQSLQKPLKALEKRGNPYGKMEKKRLEWAADKEFKAQIPIKDLGKDAADVLYFVDSITSYDDNIQEIARKTSLILDRAGVDFGVLGKLEKDSGHEVLRFGEEMLYQDLKEQNTEAILETG
;
A
#
# COMPACT_ATOMS: atom_id res chain seq x y z
N MET A 1 8.42 28.94 44.97
CA MET A 1 8.69 28.73 43.53
C MET A 1 8.04 29.90 42.79
N SER A 2 8.79 30.62 41.96
CA SER A 2 8.26 31.71 41.12
C SER A 2 7.78 31.21 39.75
N SER A 3 8.25 30.03 39.34
CA SER A 3 7.86 29.30 38.13
C SER A 3 8.01 27.80 38.38
N ILE A 4 7.37 26.98 37.54
CA ILE A 4 7.74 25.57 37.40
C ILE A 4 9.17 25.49 36.83
N ILE A 5 9.94 24.51 37.30
CA ILE A 5 11.26 24.20 36.77
C ILE A 5 11.07 23.21 35.62
N GLY A 6 11.55 23.56 34.43
CA GLY A 6 11.47 22.70 33.26
C GLY A 6 12.49 21.55 33.28
N PRO A 7 12.35 20.58 32.34
CA PRO A 7 13.17 19.37 32.29
C PRO A 7 14.67 19.62 32.07
N ALA A 8 15.07 20.74 31.45
CA ALA A 8 16.49 21.06 31.26
C ALA A 8 17.16 21.50 32.57
N SER A 9 16.44 22.25 33.41
CA SER A 9 16.99 22.78 34.67
C SER A 9 16.69 21.92 35.90
N TYR A 10 15.80 20.93 35.79
CA TYR A 10 15.39 20.09 36.91
C TYR A 10 16.49 19.11 37.37
N LYS A 11 16.48 18.76 38.66
CA LYS A 11 17.39 17.78 39.27
C LYS A 11 16.62 16.69 40.00
N LEU A 12 16.68 15.47 39.48
CA LEU A 12 16.12 14.29 40.13
C LEU A 12 16.87 14.02 41.44
N PHE A 13 16.13 13.76 42.52
CA PHE A 13 16.68 13.58 43.88
C PHE A 13 17.56 14.74 44.39
N GLY A 14 17.47 15.92 43.77
CA GLY A 14 18.24 17.11 44.15
C GLY A 14 19.66 17.18 43.59
N PHE A 15 20.16 16.15 42.91
CA PHE A 15 21.54 16.14 42.40
C PHE A 15 21.69 15.70 40.95
N PHE A 16 20.81 14.85 40.42
CA PHE A 16 20.97 14.28 39.09
C PHE A 16 20.30 15.14 38.01
N PRO A 17 21.04 15.80 37.10
CA PRO A 17 20.47 16.70 36.10
C PRO A 17 19.61 15.94 35.09
N THR A 18 18.33 16.30 34.98
CA THR A 18 17.41 15.60 34.06
C THR A 18 17.72 15.86 32.60
N ALA A 19 18.41 16.95 32.26
CA ALA A 19 18.93 17.21 30.91
C ALA A 19 19.79 16.05 30.35
N ILE A 20 20.47 15.29 31.21
CA ILE A 20 21.23 14.10 30.78
C ILE A 20 20.28 13.04 30.24
N LEU A 21 19.14 12.80 30.90
CA LEU A 21 18.13 11.85 30.41
C LEU A 21 17.49 12.34 29.12
N SER A 22 17.15 13.63 29.07
CA SER A 22 16.60 14.28 27.87
C SER A 22 17.54 14.21 26.67
N LEU A 23 18.85 14.03 26.88
CA LEU A 23 19.83 13.80 25.81
C LEU A 23 19.96 12.31 25.46
N VAL A 24 20.05 11.45 26.48
CA VAL A 24 20.30 10.01 26.29
C VAL A 24 19.11 9.30 25.62
N ILE A 25 17.87 9.63 26.01
CA ILE A 25 16.66 8.99 25.49
C ILE A 25 16.57 9.14 23.95
N PRO A 26 16.66 10.35 23.37
CA PRO A 26 16.68 10.52 21.92
C PRO A 26 17.84 9.82 21.22
N ILE A 27 19.07 9.91 21.76
CA ILE A 27 20.25 9.31 21.13
C ILE A 27 20.09 7.79 21.05
N VAL A 28 19.70 7.15 22.15
CA VAL A 28 19.47 5.70 22.20
C VAL A 28 18.28 5.32 21.31
N GLY A 29 17.18 6.06 21.39
CA GLY A 29 15.98 5.84 20.57
C GLY A 29 16.26 5.91 19.07
N VAL A 30 16.94 6.95 18.61
CA VAL A 30 17.35 7.10 17.20
C VAL A 30 18.36 6.03 16.80
N GLY A 31 19.32 5.69 17.67
CA GLY A 31 20.29 4.61 17.40
C GLY A 31 19.63 3.25 17.20
N ILE A 32 18.69 2.89 18.07
CA ILE A 32 17.88 1.66 17.94
C ILE A 32 17.03 1.71 16.68
N PHE A 33 16.34 2.83 16.42
CA PHE A 33 15.53 3.00 15.22
C PHE A 33 16.35 2.87 13.93
N ALA A 34 17.53 3.47 13.85
CA ALA A 34 18.43 3.37 12.71
C ALA A 34 18.86 1.92 12.46
N TYR A 35 19.19 1.18 13.52
CA TYR A 35 19.49 -0.25 13.43
C TYR A 35 18.30 -1.06 12.90
N ILE A 36 17.10 -0.82 13.44
CA ILE A 36 15.86 -1.46 12.99
C ILE A 36 15.62 -1.17 11.50
N MET A 37 15.75 0.09 11.07
CA MET A 37 15.55 0.49 9.69
C MET A 37 16.59 -0.14 8.75
N ALA A 38 17.86 -0.27 9.17
CA ALA A 38 18.86 -0.98 8.39
C ALA A 38 18.49 -2.47 8.20
N ARG A 39 18.00 -3.13 9.25
CA ARG A 39 17.49 -4.51 9.16
C ARG A 39 16.23 -4.61 8.28
N ARG A 40 15.36 -3.59 8.28
CA ARG A 40 14.17 -3.55 7.43
C ARG A 40 14.46 -3.17 5.99
N ALA A 41 15.53 -2.43 5.71
CA ALA A 41 15.97 -2.14 4.35
C ALA A 41 16.59 -3.38 3.66
N ALA A 42 17.23 -4.27 4.43
CA ALA A 42 17.91 -5.48 3.97
C ALA A 42 17.19 -6.30 2.86
N PRO A 43 15.89 -6.64 2.95
CA PRO A 43 15.19 -7.34 1.87
C PRO A 43 14.96 -6.47 0.63
N LEU A 44 14.77 -5.16 0.78
CA LEU A 44 14.55 -4.26 -0.37
C LEU A 44 15.82 -4.12 -1.21
N VAL A 45 16.99 -4.04 -0.58
CA VAL A 45 18.28 -3.90 -1.29
C VAL A 45 18.76 -5.20 -1.94
N ARG A 46 18.26 -6.36 -1.47
CA ARG A 46 18.60 -7.69 -2.01
C ARG A 46 17.60 -8.21 -3.04
N ALA A 47 16.43 -7.59 -3.12
CA ALA A 47 15.37 -7.95 -4.04
C ALA A 47 15.73 -7.62 -5.50
N ASN A 48 14.99 -8.21 -6.43
CA ASN A 48 15.16 -7.94 -7.85
C ASN A 48 14.88 -6.45 -8.20
N PRO A 49 15.51 -5.92 -9.27
CA PRO A 49 15.35 -4.54 -9.69
C PRO A 49 13.91 -4.24 -10.17
N ASP A 50 13.52 -2.98 -10.06
CA ASP A 50 12.29 -2.39 -10.64
C ASP A 50 12.56 -0.88 -10.83
N TYR A 51 12.48 -0.40 -12.08
CA TYR A 51 12.91 0.95 -12.44
C TYR A 51 11.74 1.94 -12.39
N ARG A 52 11.64 2.73 -11.32
CA ARG A 52 10.49 3.64 -11.04
C ARG A 52 10.86 5.11 -10.83
N PHE A 53 11.99 5.54 -11.35
CA PHE A 53 12.48 6.92 -11.23
C PHE A 53 12.04 7.83 -12.39
N ASP A 54 11.07 7.38 -13.18
CA ASP A 54 10.42 8.11 -14.26
C ASP A 54 9.19 8.89 -13.76
N ASN A 55 8.60 9.75 -14.61
CA ASN A 55 7.31 10.41 -14.36
C ASN A 55 7.21 11.15 -13.00
N ILE A 56 8.31 11.77 -12.54
CA ILE A 56 8.43 12.38 -11.20
C ILE A 56 7.29 13.34 -10.88
N PHE A 57 6.87 14.17 -11.84
CA PHE A 57 5.75 15.11 -11.63
C PHE A 57 4.45 14.39 -11.25
N ALA A 58 4.06 13.35 -12.00
CA ALA A 58 2.87 12.56 -11.70
C ALA A 58 2.98 11.86 -10.34
N ARG A 59 4.17 11.40 -9.96
CA ARG A 59 4.43 10.78 -8.65
C ARG A 59 4.29 11.76 -7.50
N VAL A 60 4.76 12.99 -7.66
CA VAL A 60 4.56 14.07 -6.69
C VAL A 60 3.08 14.45 -6.59
N GLN A 61 2.36 14.49 -7.71
CA GLN A 61 0.90 14.67 -7.69
C GLN A 61 0.21 13.54 -6.91
N ASN A 62 0.64 12.29 -7.08
CA ASN A 62 0.11 11.16 -6.32
C ASN A 62 0.37 11.31 -4.82
N LEU A 63 1.55 11.80 -4.39
CA LEU A 63 1.78 12.12 -2.98
C LEU A 63 0.79 13.16 -2.45
N PHE A 64 0.53 14.22 -3.22
CA PHE A 64 -0.42 15.25 -2.81
C PHE A 64 -1.84 14.69 -2.69
N PHE A 65 -2.36 14.04 -3.73
CA PHE A 65 -3.76 13.60 -3.76
C PHE A 65 -4.01 12.32 -2.95
N VAL A 66 -3.14 11.32 -3.06
CA VAL A 66 -3.35 10.01 -2.44
C VAL A 66 -2.86 9.99 -1.00
N TRP A 67 -1.63 10.47 -0.75
CA TRP A 67 -1.03 10.40 0.59
C TRP A 67 -1.47 11.55 1.50
N LEU A 68 -1.35 12.81 1.06
CA LEU A 68 -1.66 13.98 1.89
C LEU A 68 -3.17 14.28 1.94
N ALA A 69 -3.83 14.40 0.79
CA ALA A 69 -5.27 14.70 0.73
C ALA A 69 -6.16 13.49 1.03
N GLN A 70 -5.58 12.29 1.13
CA GLN A 70 -6.26 11.06 1.55
C GLN A 70 -7.56 10.75 0.78
N ILE A 71 -7.63 11.05 -0.52
CA ILE A 71 -8.89 10.95 -1.30
C ILE A 71 -9.53 9.55 -1.31
N LYS A 72 -8.74 8.50 -1.06
CA LYS A 72 -9.22 7.12 -0.97
C LYS A 72 -9.75 6.73 0.40
N GLN A 73 -9.43 7.48 1.46
CA GLN A 73 -9.81 7.10 2.83
C GLN A 73 -11.33 7.11 3.06
N PRO A 74 -12.11 8.12 2.59
CA PRO A 74 -13.55 8.20 2.80
C PRO A 74 -14.40 7.10 2.13
N ARG A 75 -13.82 6.24 1.28
CA ARG A 75 -14.53 5.06 0.73
C ARG A 75 -15.13 4.16 1.82
N TYR A 76 -14.51 4.15 3.01
CA TYR A 76 -15.08 3.58 4.22
C TYR A 76 -15.28 4.69 5.27
N MET A 77 -16.34 5.46 5.13
CA MET A 77 -16.56 6.76 5.79
C MET A 77 -16.08 6.85 7.24
N LEU A 78 -16.64 6.05 8.16
CA LEU A 78 -16.27 6.13 9.58
C LEU A 78 -14.78 5.84 9.82
N ALA A 79 -14.26 4.76 9.24
CA ALA A 79 -12.85 4.40 9.43
C ALA A 79 -11.91 5.39 8.73
N GLY A 80 -12.32 5.92 7.57
CA GLY A 80 -11.58 6.91 6.81
C GLY A 80 -11.48 8.25 7.53
N VAL A 81 -12.59 8.78 8.05
CA VAL A 81 -12.61 10.04 8.81
C VAL A 81 -11.76 9.92 10.08
N LEU A 82 -11.91 8.84 10.84
CA LEU A 82 -11.06 8.59 12.02
C LEU A 82 -9.56 8.58 11.64
N HIS A 83 -9.21 7.91 10.54
CA HIS A 83 -7.82 7.87 10.06
C HIS A 83 -7.32 9.26 9.64
N ILE A 84 -8.13 10.04 8.92
CA ILE A 84 -7.78 11.40 8.50
C ILE A 84 -7.49 12.29 9.73
N VAL A 85 -8.35 12.24 10.75
CA VAL A 85 -8.15 12.99 12.01
C VAL A 85 -6.84 12.57 12.68
N ILE A 86 -6.60 11.25 12.79
CA ILE A 86 -5.36 10.73 13.37
C ILE A 86 -4.14 11.20 12.56
N PHE A 87 -4.18 11.09 11.23
CA PHE A 87 -3.08 11.45 10.33
C PHE A 87 -2.71 12.93 10.42
N PHE A 88 -3.67 13.84 10.26
CA PHE A 88 -3.39 15.28 10.36
C PHE A 88 -3.00 15.68 11.79
N GLY A 89 -3.57 15.01 12.80
CA GLY A 89 -3.12 15.15 14.17
C GLY A 89 -1.66 14.79 14.35
N PHE A 90 -1.20 13.66 13.80
CA PHE A 90 0.22 13.29 13.80
C PHE A 90 1.11 14.30 13.09
N LEU A 91 0.68 14.87 11.97
CA LEU A 91 1.46 15.91 11.28
C LEU A 91 1.64 17.15 12.17
N VAL A 92 0.58 17.62 12.81
CA VAL A 92 0.65 18.76 13.75
C VAL A 92 1.51 18.41 14.96
N LEU A 93 1.27 17.26 15.60
CA LEU A 93 1.91 16.88 16.87
C LEU A 93 3.36 16.42 16.70
N SER A 94 3.79 16.02 15.50
CA SER A 94 5.19 15.70 15.23
C SER A 94 6.09 16.95 15.33
N ILE A 95 5.59 18.13 14.94
CA ILE A 95 6.27 19.41 15.12
C ILE A 95 6.42 19.70 16.63
N ARG A 96 5.37 19.48 17.42
CA ARG A 96 5.41 19.64 18.89
C ARG A 96 6.40 18.68 19.54
N SER A 97 6.37 17.41 19.15
CA SER A 97 7.26 16.37 19.71
C SER A 97 8.73 16.71 19.44
N THR A 98 9.04 17.20 18.23
CA THR A 98 10.39 17.67 17.87
C THR A 98 10.84 18.85 18.75
N SER A 99 9.93 19.78 19.06
CA SER A 99 10.22 20.88 19.98
C SER A 99 10.47 20.38 21.42
N LEU A 100 9.68 19.40 21.89
CA LEU A 100 9.79 18.82 23.23
C LEU A 100 11.17 18.19 23.50
N VAL A 101 11.76 17.54 22.49
CA VAL A 101 13.12 16.99 22.56
C VAL A 101 14.14 18.09 22.87
N ILE A 102 13.99 19.27 22.26
CA ILE A 102 14.92 20.39 22.46
C ILE A 102 14.65 21.12 23.78
N ILE A 103 13.38 21.24 24.19
CA ILE A 103 12.99 21.78 25.50
C ILE A 103 13.65 21.02 26.65
N GLY A 104 13.89 19.72 26.48
CA GLY A 104 14.64 18.89 27.43
C GLY A 104 16.08 19.33 27.71
N LEU A 105 16.66 20.13 26.80
CA LEU A 105 18.02 20.67 26.89
C LEU A 105 18.03 22.18 27.13
N SER A 106 16.93 22.87 26.81
CA SER A 106 16.77 24.31 26.96
C SER A 106 15.31 24.66 27.24
N ASP A 107 14.98 24.97 28.51
CA ASP A 107 13.59 25.21 28.94
C ASP A 107 12.89 26.33 28.16
N GLY A 108 13.64 27.35 27.70
CA GLY A 108 13.10 28.48 26.94
C GLY A 108 13.08 28.29 25.42
N TYR A 109 13.29 27.06 24.92
CA TYR A 109 13.36 26.84 23.47
C TYR A 109 12.01 27.09 22.79
N VAL A 110 12.06 27.88 21.72
CA VAL A 110 10.95 28.08 20.79
C VAL A 110 11.42 27.76 19.39
N LEU A 111 10.61 27.00 18.64
CA LEU A 111 10.91 26.66 17.24
C LEU A 111 11.11 27.96 16.42
N PRO A 112 12.13 28.06 15.55
CA PRO A 112 12.32 29.24 14.71
C PRO A 112 11.04 29.63 13.95
N GLY A 113 10.63 30.90 14.08
CA GLY A 113 9.39 31.44 13.51
C GLY A 113 8.15 31.34 14.41
N PHE A 114 8.20 30.63 15.54
CA PHE A 114 7.06 30.40 16.44
C PHE A 114 7.05 31.31 17.67
N GLY A 115 7.99 32.24 17.81
CA GLY A 115 8.06 33.17 18.95
C GLY A 115 7.01 34.30 18.99
N GLY A 116 6.03 34.29 18.09
CA GLY A 116 5.01 35.35 17.98
C GLY A 116 3.64 34.81 17.58
N ALA A 117 2.87 35.61 16.82
CA ALA A 117 1.49 35.27 16.44
C ALA A 117 1.33 33.87 15.82
N LEU A 118 2.27 33.45 14.97
CA LEU A 118 2.27 32.13 14.34
C LEU A 118 2.32 30.99 15.36
N GLY A 119 3.13 31.12 16.42
CA GLY A 119 3.23 30.12 17.48
C GLY A 119 1.95 30.03 18.31
N HIS A 120 1.30 31.15 18.60
CA HIS A 120 0.00 31.15 19.29
C HIS A 120 -1.08 30.46 18.47
N VAL A 121 -1.16 30.76 17.16
CA VAL A 121 -2.10 30.10 16.25
C VAL A 121 -1.82 28.60 16.18
N TYR A 122 -0.56 28.22 16.05
CA TYR A 122 -0.17 26.81 16.04
C TYR A 122 -0.54 26.10 17.35
N ASN A 123 -0.21 26.65 18.51
CA ASN A 123 -0.52 26.04 19.81
C ASN A 123 -2.03 25.85 20.01
N PHE A 124 -2.83 26.83 19.58
CA PHE A 124 -4.29 26.72 19.58
C PHE A 124 -4.80 25.52 18.75
N PHE A 125 -4.30 25.36 17.52
CA PHE A 125 -4.67 24.21 16.69
C PHE A 125 -4.09 22.89 17.18
N LYS A 126 -2.88 22.91 17.75
CA LYS A 126 -2.21 21.76 18.35
C LYS A 126 -3.02 21.19 19.51
N ASP A 127 -3.58 22.03 20.37
CA ASP A 127 -4.44 21.63 21.49
C ASP A 127 -5.68 20.87 21.02
N TYR A 128 -6.35 21.38 19.98
CA TYR A 128 -7.48 20.68 19.38
C TYR A 128 -7.05 19.41 18.66
N ALA A 129 -5.90 19.41 17.99
CA ALA A 129 -5.37 18.22 17.34
C ALA A 129 -5.17 17.08 18.35
N ALA A 130 -4.51 17.34 19.49
CA ALA A 130 -4.35 16.35 20.55
C ALA A 130 -5.70 15.82 21.08
N THR A 131 -6.65 16.72 21.27
CA THR A 131 -8.01 16.40 21.74
C THR A 131 -8.76 15.51 20.76
N PHE A 132 -8.80 15.88 19.47
CA PHE A 132 -9.50 15.11 18.45
C PHE A 132 -8.82 13.78 18.14
N VAL A 133 -7.48 13.70 18.21
CA VAL A 133 -6.75 12.43 18.09
C VAL A 133 -7.12 11.49 19.23
N LEU A 134 -7.18 11.97 20.48
CA LEU A 134 -7.58 11.13 21.61
C LEU A 134 -9.01 10.60 21.43
N ILE A 135 -9.96 11.47 21.04
CA ILE A 135 -11.34 11.06 20.75
C ILE A 135 -11.36 10.02 19.63
N ALA A 136 -10.64 10.25 18.53
CA ALA A 136 -10.56 9.32 17.41
C ALA A 136 -9.96 7.96 17.84
N CYS A 137 -8.95 7.95 18.71
CA CYS A 137 -8.36 6.73 19.25
C CYS A 137 -9.36 5.94 20.10
N ILE A 138 -10.13 6.61 20.96
CA ILE A 138 -11.18 5.97 21.78
C ILE A 138 -12.24 5.34 20.86
N VAL A 139 -12.75 6.09 19.88
CA VAL A 139 -13.76 5.59 18.94
C VAL A 139 -13.21 4.41 18.12
N ALA A 140 -11.96 4.51 17.65
CA ALA A 140 -11.30 3.42 16.91
C ALA A 140 -11.10 2.17 17.78
N ALA A 141 -10.74 2.35 19.06
CA ALA A 141 -10.56 1.25 20.01
C ALA A 141 -11.89 0.53 20.29
N VAL A 142 -12.98 1.28 20.54
CA VAL A 142 -14.33 0.72 20.72
C VAL A 142 -14.77 -0.03 19.47
N ARG A 143 -14.60 0.57 18.28
CA ARG A 143 -14.96 -0.08 17.01
C ARG A 143 -14.19 -1.39 16.80
N ARG A 144 -12.95 -1.48 17.26
CA ARG A 144 -12.09 -2.64 17.05
C ARG A 144 -12.25 -3.71 18.15
N GLY A 145 -12.51 -3.31 19.38
CA GLY A 145 -12.74 -4.22 20.50
C GLY A 145 -14.14 -4.82 20.53
N VAL A 146 -15.16 -4.01 20.21
CA VAL A 146 -16.59 -4.33 20.41
C VAL A 146 -17.30 -4.70 19.09
N PHE A 147 -17.31 -3.80 18.09
CA PHE A 147 -18.12 -3.98 16.88
C PHE A 147 -17.47 -4.82 15.76
N ARG A 148 -16.21 -5.24 15.95
CA ARG A 148 -15.40 -6.12 15.08
C ARG A 148 -15.95 -6.37 13.66
N PRO A 149 -15.60 -5.52 12.68
CA PRO A 149 -15.94 -5.74 11.28
C PRO A 149 -15.50 -7.12 10.75
N ALA A 150 -16.37 -7.78 9.99
CA ALA A 150 -16.14 -9.13 9.45
C ALA A 150 -14.80 -9.26 8.69
N ARG A 151 -14.41 -8.24 7.93
CA ARG A 151 -13.16 -8.21 7.16
C ARG A 151 -11.86 -8.33 7.98
N TYR A 152 -11.94 -8.11 9.29
CA TYR A 152 -10.78 -8.28 10.18
C TYR A 152 -10.60 -9.71 10.64
N ALA A 153 -11.61 -10.56 10.46
CA ALA A 153 -11.51 -11.98 10.76
C ALA A 153 -10.31 -12.59 10.03
N VAL A 154 -9.59 -13.43 10.75
CA VAL A 154 -8.50 -14.25 10.21
C VAL A 154 -8.93 -15.69 10.43
N PRO A 155 -9.03 -16.51 9.37
CA PRO A 155 -9.25 -17.94 9.51
C PRO A 155 -8.22 -18.56 10.45
N GLU A 156 -8.62 -19.49 11.30
CA GLU A 156 -7.75 -20.08 12.35
C GLU A 156 -6.45 -20.67 11.78
N GLN A 157 -6.52 -21.26 10.58
CA GLN A 157 -5.36 -21.77 9.83
C GLN A 157 -4.31 -20.71 9.49
N TYR A 158 -4.67 -19.42 9.49
CA TYR A 158 -3.78 -18.30 9.19
C TYR A 158 -3.40 -17.49 10.45
N GLY A 159 -3.69 -18.04 11.63
CA GLY A 159 -3.30 -17.45 12.91
C GLY A 159 -4.40 -16.62 13.55
N LYS A 160 -3.99 -15.57 14.27
CA LYS A 160 -4.90 -14.73 15.07
C LYS A 160 -5.09 -13.37 14.43
N ASP A 161 -6.24 -12.75 14.67
CA ASP A 161 -6.43 -11.37 14.27
C ASP A 161 -5.48 -10.42 15.02
N HIS A 162 -5.21 -9.26 14.41
CA HIS A 162 -4.32 -8.24 14.96
C HIS A 162 -5.05 -7.20 15.81
N THR A 163 -6.15 -7.55 16.49
CA THR A 163 -6.94 -6.62 17.31
C THR A 163 -6.16 -6.15 18.53
N ALA A 164 -5.49 -7.06 19.25
CA ALA A 164 -4.73 -6.73 20.46
C ALA A 164 -3.62 -5.70 20.16
N GLU A 165 -2.81 -5.94 19.13
CA GLU A 165 -1.77 -5.01 18.67
C GLU A 165 -2.35 -3.64 18.31
N ALA A 166 -3.51 -3.61 17.65
CA ALA A 166 -4.13 -2.34 17.27
C ALA A 166 -4.66 -1.55 18.48
N VAL A 167 -5.31 -2.21 19.43
CA VAL A 167 -5.78 -1.57 20.67
C VAL A 167 -4.59 -1.09 21.49
N PHE A 168 -3.50 -1.88 21.55
CA PHE A 168 -2.26 -1.49 22.19
C PHE A 168 -1.68 -0.21 21.58
N VAL A 169 -1.55 -0.12 20.25
CA VAL A 169 -1.06 1.09 19.58
C VAL A 169 -1.97 2.28 19.82
N LEU A 170 -3.30 2.11 19.80
CA LEU A 170 -4.22 3.20 20.16
C LEU A 170 -4.03 3.67 21.61
N GLY A 171 -3.69 2.76 22.53
CA GLY A 171 -3.28 3.08 23.89
C GLY A 171 -2.01 3.92 23.94
N VAL A 172 -0.96 3.51 23.20
CA VAL A 172 0.31 4.25 23.10
C VAL A 172 0.09 5.67 22.57
N ILE A 173 -0.72 5.83 21.51
CA ILE A 173 -1.06 7.14 20.95
C ILE A 173 -1.85 7.97 21.97
N SER A 174 -2.80 7.36 22.67
CA SER A 174 -3.57 8.05 23.72
C SER A 174 -2.66 8.52 24.85
N THR A 175 -1.67 7.72 25.24
CA THR A 175 -0.64 8.12 26.22
C THR A 175 0.12 9.35 25.74
N LEU A 176 0.54 9.41 24.47
CA LEU A 176 1.22 10.58 23.92
C LEU A 176 0.36 11.86 23.99
N MET A 177 -0.95 11.76 23.70
CA MET A 177 -1.86 12.90 23.77
C MET A 177 -2.04 13.38 25.21
N ILE A 178 -2.25 12.44 26.13
CA ILE A 178 -2.51 12.73 27.54
C ILE A 178 -1.25 13.29 28.20
N SER A 179 -0.08 12.69 27.97
CA SER A 179 1.17 13.14 28.60
C SER A 179 1.60 14.52 28.11
N GLU A 180 1.46 14.82 26.82
CA GLU A 180 1.77 16.15 26.28
C GLU A 180 0.83 17.22 26.85
N SER A 181 -0.47 16.94 26.87
CA SER A 181 -1.45 17.90 27.38
C SER A 181 -1.35 18.09 28.89
N LEU A 182 -0.99 17.06 29.67
CA LEU A 182 -0.74 17.18 31.12
C LEU A 182 0.58 17.88 31.43
N PHE A 183 1.62 17.69 30.61
CA PHE A 183 2.89 18.42 30.72
C PHE A 183 2.64 19.93 30.67
N GLU A 184 1.89 20.38 29.67
CA GLU A 184 1.54 21.79 29.47
C GLU A 184 0.52 22.29 30.52
N ALA A 185 -0.52 21.50 30.81
CA ALA A 185 -1.54 21.89 31.79
C ALA A 185 -0.99 22.05 33.22
N ALA A 186 0.04 21.27 33.61
CA ALA A 186 0.67 21.41 34.92
C ALA A 186 1.39 22.76 35.07
N GLU A 187 2.06 23.22 34.02
CA GLU A 187 2.71 24.54 33.95
C GLU A 187 1.67 25.66 34.02
N LEU A 188 0.63 25.57 33.20
CA LEU A 188 -0.45 26.56 33.16
C LEU A 188 -1.23 26.65 34.48
N ALA A 189 -1.53 25.52 35.11
CA ALA A 189 -2.21 25.51 36.41
C ALA A 189 -1.37 26.23 37.48
N PHE A 190 -0.04 26.07 37.44
CA PHE A 190 0.88 26.79 38.32
C PHE A 190 0.86 28.30 38.04
N GLU A 191 0.89 28.71 36.77
CA GLU A 191 0.77 30.12 36.36
C GLU A 191 -0.55 30.75 36.81
N VAL A 192 -1.69 30.07 36.63
CA VAL A 192 -3.00 30.56 37.12
C VAL A 192 -2.95 30.82 38.62
N GLN A 193 -2.41 29.89 39.41
CA GLN A 193 -2.35 30.00 40.86
C GLN A 193 -1.43 31.13 41.33
N THR A 194 -0.34 31.40 40.61
CA THR A 194 0.69 32.36 41.04
C THR A 194 0.52 33.77 40.47
N GLN A 195 0.02 33.88 39.23
CA GLN A 195 -0.10 35.14 38.50
C GLN A 195 -1.56 35.59 38.32
N GLY A 196 -2.54 34.73 38.64
CA GLY A 196 -3.97 35.05 38.56
C GLY A 196 -4.55 35.05 37.14
N HIS A 197 -3.72 34.95 36.11
CA HIS A 197 -4.14 34.85 34.71
C HIS A 197 -3.16 33.99 33.91
N THR A 198 -3.64 33.40 32.81
CA THR A 198 -2.81 32.77 31.77
C THR A 198 -3.15 33.36 30.42
N HIS A 199 -2.36 33.02 29.40
CA HIS A 199 -2.75 33.27 28.02
C HIS A 199 -4.05 32.52 27.65
N PHE A 200 -4.66 32.92 26.53
CA PHE A 200 -5.90 32.33 26.05
C PHE A 200 -5.69 30.84 25.72
N LEU A 201 -6.42 29.98 26.42
CA LEU A 201 -6.42 28.53 26.21
C LEU A 201 -7.55 28.15 25.27
N ALA A 202 -7.30 27.20 24.36
CA ALA A 202 -8.31 26.63 23.49
C ALA A 202 -9.44 25.98 24.32
N PRO A 203 -10.67 26.53 24.36
CA PRO A 203 -11.73 26.00 25.21
C PRO A 203 -12.08 24.56 24.86
N LEU A 204 -12.38 23.73 25.87
CA LEU A 204 -12.70 22.30 25.71
C LEU A 204 -11.56 21.43 25.13
N SER A 205 -10.36 21.97 24.93
CA SER A 205 -9.18 21.14 24.64
C SER A 205 -8.75 20.33 25.87
N LEU A 206 -7.96 19.28 25.66
CA LEU A 206 -7.36 18.50 26.75
C LEU A 206 -6.56 19.39 27.72
N VAL A 207 -5.75 20.32 27.19
CA VAL A 207 -4.98 21.26 28.01
C VAL A 207 -5.89 22.13 28.86
N TRP A 208 -6.99 22.66 28.29
CA TRP A 208 -7.97 23.46 29.04
C TRP A 208 -8.64 22.63 30.13
N ILE A 209 -9.11 21.43 29.81
CA ILE A 209 -9.77 20.52 30.77
C ILE A 209 -8.82 20.19 31.92
N PHE A 210 -7.59 19.76 31.61
CA PHE A 210 -6.60 19.40 32.60
C PHE A 210 -6.14 20.58 33.44
N THR A 211 -5.97 21.77 32.86
CA THR A 211 -5.61 22.98 33.62
C THR A 211 -6.69 23.31 34.65
N LYS A 212 -7.98 23.17 34.31
CA LYS A 212 -9.08 23.36 35.26
C LYS A 212 -9.09 22.27 36.34
N MET A 213 -8.88 21.01 35.98
CA MET A 213 -8.79 19.91 36.95
C MET A 213 -7.64 20.08 37.94
N LEU A 214 -6.52 20.67 37.50
CA LEU A 214 -5.30 20.87 38.27
C LEU A 214 -5.24 22.21 39.02
N SER A 215 -6.25 23.07 38.85
CA SER A 215 -6.26 24.46 39.35
C SER A 215 -6.10 24.62 40.86
N ASN A 216 -6.42 23.60 41.65
CA ASN A 216 -6.26 23.59 43.12
C ASN A 216 -5.20 22.58 43.61
N ALA A 217 -4.40 22.01 42.71
CA ALA A 217 -3.40 21.02 43.08
C ALA A 217 -2.18 21.70 43.77
N PRO A 218 -1.53 21.04 44.74
CA PRO A 218 -0.34 21.58 45.40
C PRO A 218 0.82 21.81 44.42
N TYR A 219 1.61 22.87 44.64
CA TYR A 219 2.76 23.20 43.79
C TYR A 219 3.75 22.06 43.58
N GLY A 220 4.05 21.30 44.65
CA GLY A 220 4.95 20.14 44.55
C GLY A 220 4.39 19.04 43.66
N PHE A 221 3.07 18.85 43.64
CA PHE A 221 2.41 17.91 42.74
C PHE A 221 2.46 18.39 41.30
N LEU A 222 2.16 19.68 41.03
CA LEU A 222 2.24 20.25 39.68
C LEU A 222 3.66 20.14 39.10
N GLN A 223 4.68 20.46 39.90
CA GLN A 223 6.08 20.30 39.50
C GLN A 223 6.43 18.84 39.18
N GLY A 224 6.02 17.90 40.04
CA GLY A 224 6.27 16.48 39.84
C GLY A 224 5.56 15.94 38.60
N LEU A 225 4.30 16.34 38.39
CA LEU A 225 3.49 15.97 37.24
C LEU A 225 4.10 16.48 35.94
N HIS A 226 4.53 17.75 35.90
CA HIS A 226 5.19 18.35 34.74
C HIS A 226 6.41 17.53 34.31
N ILE A 227 7.35 17.25 35.23
CA ILE A 227 8.56 16.48 34.91
C ILE A 227 8.24 15.03 34.53
N PHE A 228 7.32 14.38 35.26
CA PHE A 228 6.96 13.00 34.98
C PHE A 228 6.30 12.85 33.59
N MET A 229 5.37 13.74 33.24
CA MET A 229 4.66 13.68 31.96
C MET A 229 5.57 13.99 30.77
N TYR A 230 6.57 14.86 30.96
CA TYR A 230 7.64 15.07 29.97
C TYR A 230 8.38 13.76 29.64
N PHE A 231 8.93 13.07 30.65
CA PHE A 231 9.68 11.84 30.43
C PHE A 231 8.79 10.68 29.98
N LEU A 232 7.55 10.60 30.47
CA LEU A 232 6.59 9.63 29.98
C LEU A 232 6.32 9.83 28.48
N HIS A 233 6.11 11.08 28.05
CA HIS A 233 5.94 11.40 26.63
C HIS A 233 7.16 10.99 25.81
N ASP A 234 8.35 11.44 26.21
CA ASP A 234 9.59 11.23 25.45
C ASP A 234 9.93 9.74 25.31
N LEU A 235 9.85 8.98 26.40
CA LEU A 235 10.02 7.53 26.38
C LEU A 235 8.98 6.83 25.50
N THR A 236 7.70 7.25 25.60
CA THR A 236 6.62 6.68 24.78
C THR A 236 6.84 6.99 23.30
N PHE A 237 7.33 8.18 22.97
CA PHE A 237 7.58 8.62 21.60
C PHE A 237 8.67 7.79 20.93
N PHE A 238 9.83 7.64 21.58
CA PHE A 238 10.94 6.84 21.03
C PHE A 238 10.64 5.33 21.05
N PHE A 239 9.92 4.84 22.06
CA PHE A 239 9.40 3.48 22.05
C PHE A 239 8.50 3.25 20.83
N PHE A 240 7.53 4.14 20.60
CA PHE A 240 6.59 4.00 19.50
C PHE A 240 7.31 4.06 18.14
N LEU A 241 8.25 5.00 17.98
CA LEU A 241 9.09 5.11 16.79
C LEU A 241 9.81 3.78 16.46
N CYS A 242 10.39 3.12 17.47
CA CYS A 242 11.05 1.81 17.29
C CYS A 242 10.07 0.66 17.09
N PHE A 243 8.85 0.79 17.59
CA PHE A 243 7.80 -0.23 17.46
C PHE A 243 7.15 -0.24 16.06
N LEU A 244 7.02 0.93 15.40
CA LEU A 244 6.35 1.05 14.10
C LEU A 244 6.86 0.03 13.04
N PRO A 245 8.17 -0.20 12.84
CA PRO A 245 8.69 -1.12 11.83
C PRO A 245 8.61 -2.62 12.18
N MET A 246 7.94 -2.97 13.29
CA MET A 246 7.84 -4.35 13.79
C MET A 246 6.59 -5.09 13.32
N GLY A 247 5.65 -4.41 12.67
CA GLY A 247 4.36 -5.01 12.31
C GLY A 247 3.63 -4.22 11.23
N LYS A 248 2.29 -4.30 11.26
CA LYS A 248 1.44 -3.63 10.26
C LYS A 248 1.53 -2.10 10.31
N HIS A 249 1.98 -1.54 11.43
CA HIS A 249 2.10 -0.09 11.61
C HIS A 249 3.28 0.52 10.85
N PHE A 250 4.10 -0.31 10.20
CA PHE A 250 5.22 0.16 9.40
C PHE A 250 4.75 1.05 8.24
N HIS A 251 3.50 0.89 7.78
CA HIS A 251 2.86 1.78 6.81
C HIS A 251 2.91 3.27 7.19
N VAL A 252 2.97 3.62 8.48
CA VAL A 252 3.11 5.02 8.91
C VAL A 252 4.38 5.64 8.34
N ILE A 253 5.46 4.85 8.23
CA ILE A 253 6.75 5.26 7.65
C ILE A 253 6.77 4.97 6.16
N THR A 254 6.37 3.77 5.73
CA THR A 254 6.57 3.34 4.34
C THR A 254 5.53 3.90 3.35
N SER A 255 4.36 4.36 3.81
CA SER A 255 3.27 4.80 2.92
C SER A 255 3.65 5.93 1.97
N ILE A 256 4.44 6.90 2.43
CA ILE A 256 4.90 8.01 1.58
C ILE A 256 5.74 7.47 0.41
N PHE A 257 6.68 6.56 0.69
CA PHE A 257 7.50 5.94 -0.33
C PHE A 257 6.67 5.04 -1.25
N ASN A 258 5.73 4.26 -0.70
CA ASN A 258 4.92 3.36 -1.49
C ASN A 258 3.98 4.10 -2.45
N VAL A 259 3.38 5.21 -2.01
CA VAL A 259 2.55 6.06 -2.85
C VAL A 259 3.39 6.81 -3.88
N PHE A 260 4.58 7.28 -3.54
CA PHE A 260 5.47 7.91 -4.53
C PHE A 260 5.87 6.93 -5.65
N PHE A 261 6.23 5.71 -5.28
CA PHE A 261 6.63 4.66 -6.22
C PHE A 261 5.46 3.82 -6.74
N MET A 262 4.22 4.23 -6.51
CA MET A 262 3.07 3.51 -7.06
C MET A 262 3.09 3.54 -8.59
N ARG A 263 2.45 2.55 -9.19
CA ARG A 263 2.26 2.47 -10.63
C ARG A 263 1.51 3.69 -11.18
N VAL A 264 2.10 4.34 -12.19
CA VAL A 264 1.55 5.54 -12.84
C VAL A 264 0.73 5.17 -14.09
N ARG A 265 1.21 4.21 -14.87
CA ARG A 265 0.50 3.67 -16.05
C ARG A 265 -0.20 2.39 -15.65
N LYS A 266 -1.51 2.31 -15.88
CA LYS A 266 -2.32 1.12 -15.61
C LYS A 266 -2.61 0.39 -16.92
N GLY A 267 -2.89 -0.91 -16.84
CA GLY A 267 -3.31 -1.73 -17.98
C GLY A 267 -2.19 -2.60 -18.57
N ASP A 268 -0.96 -2.44 -18.10
CA ASP A 268 0.19 -3.28 -18.44
C ASP A 268 0.49 -4.32 -17.35
N ILE A 269 1.25 -5.36 -17.73
CA ILE A 269 1.85 -6.33 -16.82
C ILE A 269 3.36 -6.10 -16.86
N LYS A 270 4.04 -6.14 -15.72
CA LYS A 270 5.50 -5.99 -15.70
C LYS A 270 6.19 -7.05 -16.59
N PRO A 271 7.37 -6.75 -17.16
CA PRO A 271 8.19 -7.76 -17.83
C PRO A 271 8.56 -8.88 -16.86
N VAL A 272 8.95 -10.05 -17.35
CA VAL A 272 9.43 -11.18 -16.54
C VAL A 272 10.50 -10.72 -15.54
N LYS A 273 11.50 -10.01 -16.06
CA LYS A 273 12.59 -9.43 -15.31
C LYS A 273 12.95 -8.07 -15.88
N TYR A 274 13.13 -7.08 -15.02
CA TYR A 274 13.52 -5.74 -15.46
C TYR A 274 14.96 -5.75 -15.97
N GLY A 275 15.19 -5.18 -17.15
CA GLY A 275 16.50 -5.11 -17.79
C GLY A 275 16.88 -6.34 -18.61
N VAL A 276 15.92 -7.23 -18.89
CA VAL A 276 16.07 -8.37 -19.82
C VAL A 276 15.16 -8.12 -21.02
N THR A 277 15.68 -8.28 -22.23
CA THR A 277 14.90 -8.12 -23.48
C THR A 277 14.14 -9.40 -23.83
N ALA A 278 13.28 -9.36 -24.86
CA ALA A 278 12.52 -10.54 -25.27
C ALA A 278 13.44 -11.65 -25.82
N GLU A 279 14.50 -11.26 -26.53
CA GLU A 279 15.48 -12.16 -27.14
C GLU A 279 16.38 -12.85 -26.10
N GLU A 280 16.50 -12.28 -24.90
CA GLU A 280 17.30 -12.81 -23.79
C GLU A 280 16.48 -13.74 -22.88
N LEU A 281 15.17 -13.95 -23.15
CA LEU A 281 14.31 -14.77 -22.29
C LEU A 281 14.70 -16.25 -22.32
N ASP A 282 15.16 -16.76 -23.45
CA ASP A 282 15.61 -18.15 -23.60
C ASP A 282 16.85 -18.48 -22.75
N ASP A 283 17.64 -17.46 -22.38
CA ASP A 283 18.84 -17.60 -21.56
C ASP A 283 18.53 -17.56 -20.05
N LEU A 284 17.28 -17.32 -19.66
CA LEU A 284 16.88 -17.27 -18.25
C LEU A 284 16.77 -18.68 -17.66
N GLU A 285 17.41 -18.87 -16.50
CA GLU A 285 17.33 -20.14 -15.75
C GLU A 285 15.91 -20.43 -15.22
N SER A 286 15.11 -19.39 -14.97
CA SER A 286 13.76 -19.52 -14.44
C SER A 286 12.91 -18.28 -14.70
N PHE A 287 11.59 -18.48 -14.80
CA PHE A 287 10.62 -17.40 -14.95
C PHE A 287 9.90 -17.07 -13.64
N GLY A 288 9.57 -15.79 -13.47
CA GLY A 288 8.67 -15.34 -12.41
C GLY A 288 9.24 -15.37 -10.99
N VAL A 289 8.36 -15.58 -10.02
CA VAL A 289 8.66 -15.60 -8.60
C VAL A 289 8.37 -16.97 -8.02
N LYS A 290 9.40 -17.64 -7.51
CA LYS A 290 9.29 -18.93 -6.81
C LYS A 290 9.56 -18.78 -5.33
N LYS A 291 10.51 -17.93 -4.96
CA LYS A 291 10.97 -17.63 -3.60
C LYS A 291 10.76 -16.16 -3.28
N LEU A 292 10.78 -15.80 -1.99
CA LEU A 292 10.60 -14.42 -1.56
C LEU A 292 11.62 -13.48 -2.22
N GLU A 293 12.86 -13.93 -2.35
CA GLU A 293 13.99 -13.17 -2.88
C GLU A 293 13.83 -12.81 -4.36
N ASP A 294 12.97 -13.51 -5.10
CA ASP A 294 12.69 -13.26 -6.51
C ASP A 294 11.78 -12.04 -6.72
N PHE A 295 11.05 -11.62 -5.68
CA PHE A 295 10.24 -10.40 -5.75
C PHE A 295 11.11 -9.16 -5.97
N THR A 296 10.53 -8.11 -6.56
CA THR A 296 11.22 -6.82 -6.73
C THR A 296 11.27 -6.02 -5.43
N TRP A 297 12.16 -5.05 -5.33
CA TRP A 297 12.21 -4.16 -4.15
C TRP A 297 10.89 -3.43 -3.91
N LYS A 298 10.13 -3.11 -4.97
CA LYS A 298 8.81 -2.49 -4.86
C LYS A 298 7.77 -3.46 -4.30
N HIS A 299 7.82 -4.73 -4.70
CA HIS A 299 6.98 -5.76 -4.11
C HIS A 299 7.27 -5.94 -2.60
N MET A 300 8.54 -5.92 -2.21
CA MET A 300 8.93 -5.93 -0.79
C MET A 300 8.40 -4.71 -0.03
N LEU A 301 8.50 -3.51 -0.62
CA LEU A 301 7.96 -2.28 -0.03
C LEU A 301 6.45 -2.34 0.14
N ASP A 302 5.72 -2.93 -0.80
CA ASP A 302 4.28 -3.14 -0.71
C ASP A 302 3.90 -4.01 0.49
N PHE A 303 4.67 -5.09 0.73
CA PHE A 303 4.43 -5.99 1.86
C PHE A 303 4.57 -5.26 3.20
N TYR A 304 5.62 -4.45 3.38
CA TYR A 304 5.77 -3.60 4.56
C TYR A 304 4.74 -2.48 4.68
N SER A 305 4.25 -1.97 3.55
CA SER A 305 3.26 -0.91 3.53
C SER A 305 1.85 -1.38 3.84
N CYS A 306 1.60 -2.69 3.92
CA CYS A 306 0.27 -3.18 4.23
C CYS A 306 -0.18 -2.86 5.66
N ALA A 307 -1.19 -1.99 5.75
CA ALA A 307 -1.87 -1.66 7.01
C ALA A 307 -2.88 -2.72 7.49
N ASP A 308 -2.99 -3.86 6.78
CA ASP A 308 -3.88 -4.97 7.15
C ASP A 308 -5.36 -4.55 7.32
N CYS A 309 -5.85 -3.65 6.46
CA CYS A 309 -7.17 -3.03 6.62
C CYS A 309 -8.34 -3.83 6.00
N GLY A 310 -8.06 -4.80 5.14
CA GLY A 310 -9.04 -5.71 4.52
C GLY A 310 -9.86 -5.15 3.35
N ARG A 311 -9.74 -3.86 3.00
CA ARG A 311 -10.52 -3.25 1.88
C ARG A 311 -10.33 -4.00 0.56
N CYS A 312 -9.12 -4.46 0.27
CA CYS A 312 -8.81 -5.24 -0.93
C CYS A 312 -9.48 -6.62 -0.94
N SER A 313 -9.78 -7.21 0.22
CA SER A 313 -10.46 -8.50 0.32
C SER A 313 -11.98 -8.35 0.23
N ASP A 314 -12.53 -7.30 0.85
CA ASP A 314 -13.95 -6.94 0.72
C ASP A 314 -14.37 -6.76 -0.75
N GLN A 315 -13.44 -6.30 -1.58
CA GLN A 315 -13.67 -5.91 -2.98
C GLN A 315 -13.11 -6.95 -3.97
N CYS A 316 -12.57 -8.06 -3.48
CA CYS A 316 -12.09 -9.14 -4.33
C CYS A 316 -13.25 -10.05 -4.74
N PRO A 317 -13.56 -10.21 -6.03
CA PRO A 317 -14.67 -11.05 -6.47
C PRO A 317 -14.46 -12.52 -6.13
N ALA A 318 -13.21 -13.02 -6.15
CA ALA A 318 -12.89 -14.38 -5.76
C ALA A 318 -13.19 -14.62 -4.27
N ASN A 319 -12.74 -13.71 -3.39
CA ASN A 319 -13.03 -13.77 -1.95
C ASN A 319 -14.54 -13.72 -1.69
N ALA A 320 -15.27 -12.87 -2.42
CA ALA A 320 -16.72 -12.69 -2.25
C ALA A 320 -17.53 -13.96 -2.55
N VAL A 321 -17.06 -14.80 -3.47
CA VAL A 321 -17.70 -16.09 -3.80
C VAL A 321 -17.12 -17.28 -3.00
N GLY A 322 -16.29 -17.01 -1.99
CA GLY A 322 -15.74 -18.03 -1.10
C GLY A 322 -14.54 -18.82 -1.65
N ARG A 323 -13.90 -18.34 -2.72
CA ARG A 323 -12.59 -18.88 -3.16
C ARG A 323 -11.50 -18.52 -2.14
N PRO A 324 -10.38 -19.27 -2.07
CA PRO A 324 -9.38 -19.07 -1.02
C PRO A 324 -8.58 -17.77 -1.15
N LEU A 325 -8.63 -17.08 -2.30
CA LEU A 325 -7.89 -15.84 -2.51
C LEU A 325 -8.42 -14.69 -1.64
N SER A 326 -7.56 -14.20 -0.76
CA SER A 326 -7.67 -12.88 -0.14
C SER A 326 -6.42 -12.05 -0.48
N PRO A 327 -6.52 -10.93 -1.21
CA PRO A 327 -5.37 -10.07 -1.48
C PRO A 327 -4.68 -9.59 -0.20
N ARG A 328 -5.46 -9.36 0.87
CA ARG A 328 -4.92 -9.03 2.20
C ARG A 328 -3.97 -10.13 2.68
N PHE A 329 -4.39 -11.40 2.59
CA PHE A 329 -3.60 -12.54 3.04
C PHE A 329 -2.38 -12.81 2.18
N ILE A 330 -2.46 -12.66 0.85
CA ILE A 330 -1.26 -12.71 -0.02
C ILE A 330 -0.18 -11.78 0.54
N THR A 331 -0.54 -10.52 0.80
CA THR A 331 0.42 -9.53 1.26
C THR A 331 0.94 -9.76 2.68
N ILE A 332 0.07 -10.08 3.66
CA ILE A 332 0.54 -10.23 5.05
C ILE A 332 1.36 -11.50 5.26
N LYS A 333 1.05 -12.59 4.55
CA LYS A 333 1.84 -13.83 4.60
C LYS A 333 3.28 -13.58 4.12
N ALA A 334 3.45 -12.88 3.00
CA ALA A 334 4.78 -12.47 2.54
C ALA A 334 5.49 -11.52 3.52
N ARG A 335 4.77 -10.53 4.07
CA ARG A 335 5.35 -9.62 5.07
C ARG A 335 5.84 -10.38 6.31
N ASP A 336 5.06 -11.32 6.80
CA ASP A 336 5.39 -12.08 8.00
C ASP A 336 6.57 -13.05 7.71
N LEU A 337 6.63 -13.61 6.50
CA LEU A 337 7.80 -14.34 6.01
C LEU A 337 9.04 -13.44 5.91
N MET A 338 8.91 -12.19 5.43
CA MET A 338 10.01 -11.22 5.44
C MET A 338 10.51 -10.95 6.86
N PHE A 339 9.61 -10.78 7.83
CA PHE A 339 10.01 -10.58 9.23
C PHE A 339 10.71 -11.80 9.81
N LYS A 340 10.28 -13.01 9.45
CA LYS A 340 10.92 -14.28 9.83
C LYS A 340 12.31 -14.42 9.20
N ASN A 341 12.42 -14.16 7.91
CA ASN A 341 13.66 -14.36 7.14
C ASN A 341 14.70 -13.25 7.39
N TYR A 342 14.24 -12.06 7.76
CA TYR A 342 15.07 -10.92 8.11
C TYR A 342 14.79 -10.52 9.58
N PRO A 343 15.22 -11.35 10.55
CA PRO A 343 15.01 -11.08 11.97
C PRO A 343 15.77 -9.83 12.42
N MET A 344 15.47 -9.33 13.61
CA MET A 344 16.19 -8.18 14.18
C MET A 344 17.63 -8.52 14.60
N SER A 345 17.95 -9.80 14.82
CA SER A 345 19.30 -10.26 15.15
C SER A 345 19.51 -11.65 14.56
N GLY A 346 20.77 -12.06 14.37
CA GLY A 346 21.11 -13.33 13.73
C GLY A 346 21.11 -13.28 12.20
N GLU A 347 21.20 -14.48 11.62
CA GLU A 347 21.36 -14.71 10.18
C GLU A 347 20.09 -14.43 9.38
N ILE A 348 20.27 -14.17 8.08
CA ILE A 348 19.17 -14.02 7.12
C ILE A 348 18.87 -15.40 6.55
N TYR A 349 17.61 -15.79 6.59
CA TYR A 349 17.15 -17.09 6.09
C TYR A 349 16.72 -16.99 4.63
N LYS A 350 16.98 -18.04 3.85
CA LYS A 350 16.46 -18.19 2.49
C LYS A 350 15.06 -18.78 2.51
N SER A 351 14.25 -18.38 1.55
CA SER A 351 12.87 -18.86 1.43
C SER A 351 12.79 -20.19 0.67
N ASN A 352 11.82 -21.01 1.09
CA ASN A 352 11.34 -22.14 0.30
C ASN A 352 10.45 -21.64 -0.85
N MET A 353 9.97 -22.56 -1.68
CA MET A 353 8.99 -22.22 -2.71
C MET A 353 7.71 -21.69 -2.05
N LEU A 354 7.31 -20.47 -2.42
CA LEU A 354 6.26 -19.73 -1.72
C LEU A 354 4.90 -20.44 -1.79
N VAL A 355 4.60 -21.09 -2.92
CA VAL A 355 3.33 -21.81 -3.18
C VAL A 355 3.23 -23.13 -2.42
N GLU A 356 4.34 -23.63 -1.87
CA GLU A 356 4.37 -24.81 -1.02
C GLU A 356 4.55 -24.47 0.48
N ASP A 357 4.91 -23.23 0.80
CA ASP A 357 5.18 -22.76 2.18
C ASP A 357 4.06 -21.87 2.73
N ILE A 358 3.88 -20.68 2.13
CA ILE A 358 2.97 -19.66 2.67
C ILE A 358 1.69 -19.47 1.85
N TYR A 359 1.71 -19.83 0.57
CA TYR A 359 0.56 -19.79 -0.33
C TYR A 359 0.12 -21.20 -0.72
N THR A 360 -0.94 -21.27 -1.51
CA THR A 360 -1.45 -22.49 -2.15
C THR A 360 -1.72 -22.20 -3.62
N GLU A 361 -1.72 -23.24 -4.46
CA GLU A 361 -1.98 -23.08 -5.89
C GLU A 361 -3.34 -22.41 -6.16
N ASP A 362 -4.40 -22.82 -5.45
CA ASP A 362 -5.75 -22.30 -5.66
C ASP A 362 -5.90 -20.84 -5.20
N GLU A 363 -5.13 -20.38 -4.21
CA GLU A 363 -5.05 -18.95 -3.87
C GLU A 363 -4.53 -18.12 -5.06
N ILE A 364 -3.49 -18.62 -5.74
CA ILE A 364 -2.85 -17.91 -6.86
C ILE A 364 -3.73 -17.96 -8.13
N TRP A 365 -4.27 -19.13 -8.45
CA TRP A 365 -5.12 -19.32 -9.64
C TRP A 365 -6.50 -18.67 -9.52
N SER A 366 -6.99 -18.43 -8.31
CA SER A 366 -8.27 -17.73 -8.09
C SER A 366 -8.27 -16.25 -8.50
N CYS A 367 -7.11 -15.63 -8.74
CA CYS A 367 -7.04 -14.22 -9.12
C CYS A 367 -7.55 -13.98 -10.56
N THR A 368 -8.53 -13.10 -10.72
CA THR A 368 -9.05 -12.74 -12.05
C THR A 368 -8.27 -11.61 -12.71
N THR A 369 -7.25 -11.06 -12.05
CA THR A 369 -6.47 -9.89 -12.51
C THR A 369 -7.31 -8.64 -12.81
N CYS A 370 -8.48 -8.51 -12.17
CA CYS A 370 -9.44 -7.41 -12.41
C CYS A 370 -9.01 -6.03 -11.85
N GLY A 371 -8.06 -5.99 -10.91
CA GLY A 371 -7.53 -4.74 -10.34
C GLY A 371 -8.39 -4.07 -9.26
N ALA A 372 -9.55 -4.63 -8.88
CA ALA A 372 -10.39 -4.07 -7.82
C ALA A 372 -9.64 -3.86 -6.48
N CYS A 373 -8.76 -4.78 -6.13
CA CYS A 373 -7.94 -4.71 -4.92
C CYS A 373 -6.94 -3.54 -4.92
N GLU A 374 -6.32 -3.25 -6.05
CA GLU A 374 -5.37 -2.13 -6.21
C GLU A 374 -6.10 -0.79 -6.21
N GLU A 375 -7.27 -0.74 -6.86
CA GLU A 375 -8.09 0.46 -6.91
C GLU A 375 -8.54 0.88 -5.50
N GLU A 376 -8.96 -0.09 -4.69
CA GLU A 376 -9.46 0.11 -3.32
C GLU A 376 -8.37 0.28 -2.27
N CYS A 377 -7.11 -0.03 -2.60
CA CYS A 377 -6.01 0.12 -1.68
C CYS A 377 -5.71 1.61 -1.42
N PRO A 378 -5.82 2.11 -0.17
CA PRO A 378 -5.49 3.49 0.16
C PRO A 378 -3.97 3.76 0.14
N LEU A 379 -3.17 2.70 0.10
CA LEU A 379 -1.71 2.75 0.10
C LEU A 379 -1.10 2.36 -1.25
N SER A 380 -1.96 2.15 -2.26
CA SER A 380 -1.57 1.79 -3.62
C SER A 380 -0.67 0.55 -3.70
N ILE A 381 -1.02 -0.49 -2.91
CA ILE A 381 -0.38 -1.80 -3.01
C ILE A 381 -0.78 -2.45 -4.33
N GLU A 382 0.23 -2.85 -5.09
CA GLU A 382 0.07 -3.54 -6.38
C GLU A 382 -0.07 -5.04 -6.12
N TYR A 383 -0.97 -5.71 -6.83
CA TYR A 383 -1.27 -7.13 -6.66
C TYR A 383 -1.14 -7.88 -7.98
N ILE A 384 -1.55 -7.29 -9.09
CA ILE A 384 -1.63 -7.97 -10.39
C ILE A 384 -0.26 -8.51 -10.79
N ASP A 385 0.78 -7.69 -10.75
CA ASP A 385 2.16 -8.10 -11.05
C ASP A 385 2.64 -9.26 -10.18
N LYS A 386 2.36 -9.19 -8.87
CA LYS A 386 2.76 -10.25 -7.93
C LYS A 386 2.06 -11.57 -8.27
N MET A 387 0.77 -11.52 -8.60
CA MET A 387 0.01 -12.71 -8.96
C MET A 387 0.47 -13.29 -10.29
N VAL A 388 0.74 -12.47 -11.30
CA VAL A 388 1.25 -12.94 -12.60
C VAL A 388 2.66 -13.49 -12.46
N ASP A 389 3.54 -12.85 -11.68
CA ASP A 389 4.88 -13.37 -11.43
C ASP A 389 4.88 -14.71 -10.67
N LEU A 390 4.01 -14.86 -9.67
CA LEU A 390 3.83 -16.14 -8.99
C LEU A 390 3.35 -17.21 -9.98
N ARG A 391 2.43 -16.87 -10.89
CA ARG A 391 1.99 -17.78 -11.94
C ARG A 391 3.09 -18.13 -12.93
N ARG A 392 3.92 -17.17 -13.35
CA ARG A 392 5.11 -17.44 -14.16
C ARG A 392 6.00 -18.49 -13.49
N GLY A 393 6.27 -18.33 -12.20
CA GLY A 393 7.05 -19.31 -11.42
C GLY A 393 6.36 -20.67 -11.31
N MET A 394 5.04 -20.70 -11.17
CA MET A 394 4.26 -21.95 -11.14
C MET A 394 4.23 -22.66 -12.49
N VAL A 395 4.05 -21.93 -13.60
CA VAL A 395 4.07 -22.47 -14.96
C VAL A 395 5.43 -23.08 -15.26
N ASP A 396 6.51 -22.39 -14.90
CA ASP A 396 7.90 -22.86 -15.05
C ASP A 396 8.17 -24.16 -14.27
N GLU A 397 7.49 -24.35 -13.14
CA GLU A 397 7.53 -25.60 -12.34
C GLU A 397 6.49 -26.65 -12.78
N GLY A 398 5.72 -26.39 -13.85
CA GLY A 398 4.69 -27.29 -14.35
C GLY A 398 3.40 -27.35 -13.50
N MET A 399 3.23 -26.43 -12.55
CA MET A 399 2.06 -26.31 -11.65
C MET A 399 0.89 -25.57 -12.33
N VAL A 400 0.44 -26.11 -13.47
CA VAL A 400 -0.63 -25.54 -14.29
C VAL A 400 -1.95 -26.30 -14.09
N PRO A 401 -3.07 -25.62 -13.76
CA PRO A 401 -4.37 -26.26 -13.58
C PRO A 401 -4.81 -27.05 -14.80
N GLN A 402 -5.37 -28.24 -14.58
CA GLN A 402 -5.84 -29.11 -15.67
C GLN A 402 -6.84 -28.42 -16.61
N SER A 403 -7.66 -27.50 -16.09
CA SER A 403 -8.62 -26.71 -16.87
C SER A 403 -7.95 -25.78 -17.91
N LEU A 404 -6.70 -25.37 -17.69
CA LEU A 404 -5.96 -24.48 -18.59
C LEU A 404 -5.11 -25.24 -19.62
N GLN A 405 -4.78 -26.51 -19.37
CA GLN A 405 -3.89 -27.28 -20.26
C GLN A 405 -4.44 -27.43 -21.68
N LYS A 406 -5.76 -27.67 -21.83
CA LYS A 406 -6.37 -27.83 -23.17
C LYS A 406 -6.39 -26.51 -23.95
N PRO A 407 -6.86 -25.37 -23.39
CA PRO A 407 -6.74 -24.07 -24.04
C PRO A 407 -5.31 -23.68 -24.42
N LEU A 408 -4.32 -23.87 -23.54
CA LEU A 408 -2.91 -23.54 -23.81
C LEU A 408 -2.36 -24.35 -24.98
N LYS A 409 -2.58 -25.67 -25.00
CA LYS A 409 -2.20 -26.53 -26.15
C LYS A 409 -2.90 -26.14 -27.44
N ALA A 410 -4.15 -25.64 -27.35
CA ALA A 410 -4.87 -25.17 -28.52
C ALA A 410 -4.29 -23.85 -29.05
N LEU A 411 -3.89 -22.93 -28.17
CA LEU A 411 -3.19 -21.70 -28.52
C LEU A 411 -1.85 -21.99 -29.19
N GLU A 412 -1.02 -22.86 -28.60
CA GLU A 412 0.26 -23.29 -29.18
C GLU A 412 0.08 -23.90 -30.57
N LYS A 413 -0.90 -24.80 -30.75
CA LYS A 413 -1.08 -25.53 -32.00
C LYS A 413 -1.83 -24.75 -33.08
N ARG A 414 -2.79 -23.91 -32.71
CA ARG A 414 -3.80 -23.30 -33.62
C ARG A 414 -3.86 -21.78 -33.54
N GLY A 415 -3.15 -21.16 -32.60
CA GLY A 415 -3.23 -19.73 -32.35
C GLY A 415 -4.60 -19.26 -31.85
N ASN A 416 -5.42 -20.14 -31.28
CA ASN A 416 -6.69 -19.78 -30.65
C ASN A 416 -7.07 -20.80 -29.56
N PRO A 417 -7.72 -20.36 -28.46
CA PRO A 417 -8.02 -21.22 -27.31
C PRO A 417 -9.15 -22.24 -27.58
N TYR A 418 -9.91 -22.05 -28.66
CA TYR A 418 -11.01 -22.93 -29.07
C TYR A 418 -10.55 -24.14 -29.88
N GLY A 419 -9.28 -24.16 -30.34
CA GLY A 419 -8.73 -25.19 -31.22
C GLY A 419 -9.43 -25.28 -32.59
N LYS A 420 -10.14 -24.22 -33.01
CA LYS A 420 -10.78 -24.13 -34.32
C LYS A 420 -9.70 -23.91 -35.39
N MET A 421 -9.98 -24.32 -36.63
CA MET A 421 -9.04 -24.10 -37.74
C MET A 421 -8.94 -22.61 -38.07
N GLU A 422 -7.75 -22.17 -38.46
CA GLU A 422 -7.37 -20.79 -38.74
C GLU A 422 -8.24 -20.20 -39.86
N LYS A 423 -8.52 -21.00 -40.91
CA LYS A 423 -9.42 -20.63 -42.02
C LYS A 423 -10.85 -20.30 -41.59
N LYS A 424 -11.26 -20.71 -40.38
CA LYS A 424 -12.60 -20.43 -39.84
C LYS A 424 -12.69 -19.08 -39.15
N ARG A 425 -11.57 -18.36 -38.95
CA ARG A 425 -11.57 -17.10 -38.19
C ARG A 425 -12.47 -16.03 -38.82
N LEU A 426 -12.64 -16.03 -40.14
CA LEU A 426 -13.55 -15.11 -40.86
C LEU A 426 -15.00 -15.63 -41.01
N GLU A 427 -15.37 -16.78 -40.43
CA GLU A 427 -16.73 -17.32 -40.56
C GLU A 427 -17.79 -16.36 -39.97
N TRP A 428 -17.43 -15.54 -38.98
CA TRP A 428 -18.34 -14.52 -38.41
C TRP A 428 -18.80 -13.48 -39.45
N ALA A 429 -17.99 -13.21 -40.48
CA ALA A 429 -18.30 -12.28 -41.55
C ALA A 429 -19.05 -12.93 -42.74
N ALA A 430 -19.25 -14.25 -42.70
CA ALA A 430 -19.85 -15.01 -43.80
C ALA A 430 -21.38 -14.97 -43.83
N ASP A 431 -22.02 -14.41 -42.80
CA ASP A 431 -23.47 -14.21 -42.80
C ASP A 431 -23.92 -13.32 -43.96
N LYS A 432 -24.98 -13.73 -44.65
CA LYS A 432 -25.42 -13.10 -45.90
C LYS A 432 -25.97 -11.70 -45.67
N GLU A 433 -26.74 -11.49 -44.59
CA GLU A 433 -27.35 -10.21 -44.28
C GLU A 433 -26.30 -9.19 -43.84
N PHE A 434 -25.30 -9.63 -43.09
CA PHE A 434 -24.17 -8.81 -42.70
C PHE A 434 -23.28 -8.47 -43.90
N LYS A 435 -22.91 -9.46 -44.71
CA LYS A 435 -22.05 -9.25 -45.89
C LYS A 435 -22.69 -8.33 -46.94
N ALA A 436 -24.03 -8.33 -47.02
CA ALA A 436 -24.77 -7.42 -47.88
C ALA A 436 -24.71 -5.95 -47.39
N GLN A 437 -24.47 -5.72 -46.11
CA GLN A 437 -24.29 -4.38 -45.54
C GLN A 437 -22.86 -3.87 -45.74
N ILE A 438 -21.86 -4.74 -45.51
CA ILE A 438 -20.45 -4.39 -45.62
C ILE A 438 -19.60 -5.59 -46.06
N PRO A 439 -18.81 -5.48 -47.14
CA PRO A 439 -17.78 -6.47 -47.45
C PRO A 439 -16.55 -6.22 -46.56
N ILE A 440 -16.18 -7.21 -45.76
CA ILE A 440 -14.95 -7.18 -44.95
C ILE A 440 -13.74 -7.47 -45.84
N LYS A 441 -12.73 -6.59 -45.81
CA LYS A 441 -11.43 -6.76 -46.48
C LYS A 441 -10.55 -7.74 -45.69
N ASP A 442 -9.98 -8.72 -46.38
CA ASP A 442 -9.00 -9.68 -45.85
C ASP A 442 -7.61 -9.19 -46.18
N LEU A 443 -6.87 -8.65 -45.20
CA LEU A 443 -5.58 -8.00 -45.42
C LEU A 443 -4.49 -8.96 -45.93
N GLY A 444 -4.72 -10.28 -45.89
CA GLY A 444 -3.86 -11.22 -46.60
C GLY A 444 -3.99 -11.15 -48.14
N LYS A 445 -4.90 -10.34 -48.68
CA LYS A 445 -5.18 -10.19 -50.12
C LYS A 445 -5.55 -8.76 -50.53
N ASP A 446 -6.27 -8.07 -49.67
CA ASP A 446 -6.74 -6.70 -49.84
C ASP A 446 -5.82 -5.74 -49.08
N ALA A 447 -5.97 -4.43 -49.32
CA ALA A 447 -5.29 -3.38 -48.58
C ALA A 447 -6.30 -2.44 -47.89
N ALA A 448 -5.95 -1.97 -46.70
CA ALA A 448 -6.69 -0.95 -45.96
C ALA A 448 -5.74 -0.15 -45.06
N ASP A 449 -6.09 1.09 -44.75
CA ASP A 449 -5.29 1.97 -43.90
C ASP A 449 -5.31 1.57 -42.41
N VAL A 450 -6.33 0.82 -42.00
CA VAL A 450 -6.55 0.45 -40.59
C VAL A 450 -6.75 -1.06 -40.44
N LEU A 451 -6.02 -1.67 -39.52
CA LEU A 451 -6.31 -3.02 -39.06
C LEU A 451 -7.35 -3.00 -37.93
N TYR A 452 -8.46 -3.71 -38.13
CA TYR A 452 -9.29 -4.17 -37.03
C TYR A 452 -8.82 -5.56 -36.57
N PHE A 453 -8.07 -5.59 -35.46
CA PHE A 453 -7.69 -6.83 -34.80
C PHE A 453 -8.90 -7.41 -34.05
N VAL A 454 -9.45 -8.52 -34.55
CA VAL A 454 -10.74 -9.04 -34.08
C VAL A 454 -10.55 -9.79 -32.77
N ASP A 455 -9.51 -10.60 -32.66
CA ASP A 455 -9.18 -11.54 -31.59
C ASP A 455 -10.07 -12.81 -31.56
N SER A 456 -9.66 -13.81 -30.77
CA SER A 456 -10.26 -15.16 -30.83
C SER A 456 -11.69 -15.22 -30.33
N ILE A 457 -12.02 -14.55 -29.22
CA ILE A 457 -13.35 -14.67 -28.59
C ILE A 457 -14.46 -14.18 -29.50
N THR A 458 -14.28 -13.00 -30.09
CA THR A 458 -15.16 -12.35 -31.07
C THR A 458 -15.15 -13.06 -32.42
N SER A 459 -14.05 -13.72 -32.81
CA SER A 459 -13.99 -14.48 -34.06
C SER A 459 -14.70 -15.84 -33.96
N TYR A 460 -14.61 -16.51 -32.81
CA TYR A 460 -14.95 -17.93 -32.68
C TYR A 460 -16.09 -18.26 -31.72
N ASP A 461 -16.45 -17.41 -30.76
CA ASP A 461 -17.62 -17.63 -29.91
C ASP A 461 -18.88 -17.09 -30.58
N ASP A 462 -19.77 -18.01 -30.96
CA ASP A 462 -21.00 -17.70 -31.69
C ASP A 462 -21.91 -16.73 -30.91
N ASN A 463 -21.80 -16.68 -29.57
CA ASN A 463 -22.56 -15.75 -28.73
C ASN A 463 -22.00 -14.33 -28.71
N ILE A 464 -20.75 -14.13 -29.17
CA ILE A 464 -20.01 -12.87 -29.05
C ILE A 464 -19.65 -12.28 -30.43
N GLN A 465 -19.74 -13.07 -31.50
CA GLN A 465 -19.49 -12.64 -32.89
C GLN A 465 -20.30 -11.40 -33.33
N GLU A 466 -21.44 -11.10 -32.71
CA GLU A 466 -22.17 -9.87 -33.01
C GLU A 466 -21.34 -8.62 -32.71
N ILE A 467 -20.45 -8.64 -31.72
CA ILE A 467 -19.54 -7.52 -31.42
C ILE A 467 -18.65 -7.20 -32.62
N ALA A 468 -18.06 -8.22 -33.26
CA ALA A 468 -17.22 -8.02 -34.45
C ALA A 468 -18.02 -7.33 -35.57
N ARG A 469 -19.24 -7.83 -35.84
CA ARG A 469 -20.13 -7.28 -36.88
C ARG A 469 -20.53 -5.84 -36.59
N LYS A 470 -20.92 -5.53 -35.35
CA LYS A 470 -21.32 -4.15 -34.98
C LYS A 470 -20.14 -3.20 -35.02
N THR A 471 -18.95 -3.62 -34.57
CA THR A 471 -17.72 -2.82 -34.69
C THR A 471 -17.41 -2.52 -36.15
N SER A 472 -17.47 -3.52 -37.03
CA SER A 472 -17.29 -3.32 -38.47
C SER A 472 -18.28 -2.32 -39.08
N LEU A 473 -19.56 -2.39 -38.71
CA LEU A 473 -20.59 -1.44 -39.17
C LEU A 473 -20.36 -0.01 -38.66
N ILE A 474 -19.76 0.14 -37.48
CA ILE A 474 -19.39 1.45 -36.91
C ILE A 474 -18.19 2.03 -37.67
N LEU A 475 -17.15 1.23 -37.91
CA LEU A 475 -15.96 1.65 -38.65
C LEU A 475 -16.32 2.11 -40.07
N ASP A 476 -17.15 1.34 -40.76
CA ASP A 476 -17.66 1.69 -42.10
C ASP A 476 -18.48 2.99 -42.11
N ARG A 477 -19.42 3.14 -41.16
CA ARG A 477 -20.20 4.39 -41.02
C ARG A 477 -19.34 5.59 -40.62
N ALA A 478 -18.22 5.37 -39.95
CA ALA A 478 -17.24 6.40 -39.64
C ALA A 478 -16.33 6.73 -40.84
N GLY A 479 -16.47 6.03 -41.97
CA GLY A 479 -15.63 6.22 -43.16
C GLY A 479 -14.20 5.74 -42.97
N VAL A 480 -13.96 4.82 -42.02
CA VAL A 480 -12.64 4.24 -41.78
C VAL A 480 -12.39 3.15 -42.81
N ASP A 481 -11.32 3.28 -43.60
CA ASP A 481 -10.89 2.19 -44.47
C ASP A 481 -10.19 1.11 -43.65
N PHE A 482 -10.89 0.03 -43.31
CA PHE A 482 -10.36 -1.03 -42.46
C PHE A 482 -10.40 -2.41 -43.10
N GLY A 483 -9.47 -3.26 -42.66
CA GLY A 483 -9.43 -4.69 -42.95
C GLY A 483 -9.14 -5.52 -41.71
N VAL A 484 -9.18 -6.83 -41.86
CA VAL A 484 -8.88 -7.81 -40.81
C VAL A 484 -7.81 -8.79 -41.32
N LEU A 485 -7.00 -9.36 -40.41
CA LEU A 485 -5.94 -10.31 -40.76
C LEU A 485 -6.47 -11.70 -41.17
N GLY A 486 -7.74 -11.99 -40.86
CA GLY A 486 -8.36 -13.26 -41.20
C GLY A 486 -7.57 -14.46 -40.66
N LYS A 487 -7.21 -15.41 -41.53
CA LYS A 487 -6.48 -16.63 -41.10
C LYS A 487 -5.07 -16.37 -40.54
N LEU A 488 -4.50 -15.19 -40.77
CA LEU A 488 -3.16 -14.82 -40.29
C LEU A 488 -3.20 -14.41 -38.82
N GLU A 489 -4.35 -13.92 -38.33
CA GLU A 489 -4.51 -13.49 -36.95
C GLU A 489 -4.41 -14.68 -35.98
N LYS A 490 -3.56 -14.50 -34.97
CA LYS A 490 -3.48 -15.35 -33.78
C LYS A 490 -4.16 -14.64 -32.62
N ASP A 491 -4.44 -15.37 -31.56
CA ASP A 491 -4.91 -14.81 -30.31
C ASP A 491 -4.00 -13.68 -29.81
N SER A 492 -4.57 -12.65 -29.17
CA SER A 492 -3.78 -11.56 -28.58
C SER A 492 -2.80 -12.02 -27.49
N GLY A 493 -3.02 -13.21 -26.92
CA GLY A 493 -2.18 -13.78 -25.88
C GLY A 493 -2.35 -13.11 -24.52
N HIS A 494 -3.38 -12.27 -24.34
CA HIS A 494 -3.53 -11.51 -23.10
C HIS A 494 -3.87 -12.41 -21.90
N GLU A 495 -4.64 -13.51 -22.08
CA GLU A 495 -4.82 -14.49 -21.02
C GLU A 495 -3.55 -15.29 -20.77
N VAL A 496 -2.81 -15.65 -21.82
CA VAL A 496 -1.53 -16.39 -21.75
C VAL A 496 -0.54 -15.63 -20.89
N LEU A 497 -0.37 -14.33 -21.15
CA LEU A 497 0.47 -13.43 -20.35
C LEU A 497 0.01 -13.39 -18.88
N ARG A 498 -1.31 -13.34 -18.63
CA ARG A 498 -1.88 -13.33 -17.27
C ARG A 498 -1.83 -14.69 -16.55
N PHE A 499 -1.72 -15.77 -17.30
CA PHE A 499 -1.46 -17.12 -16.79
C PHE A 499 0.02 -17.34 -16.51
N GLY A 500 0.90 -16.46 -16.98
CA GLY A 500 2.35 -16.54 -16.76
C GLY A 500 3.07 -17.47 -17.74
N GLU A 501 2.43 -17.87 -18.84
CA GLU A 501 3.04 -18.67 -19.89
C GLU A 501 3.78 -17.76 -20.88
N GLU A 502 4.95 -17.27 -20.48
CA GLU A 502 5.60 -16.16 -21.16
C GLU A 502 6.05 -16.50 -22.59
N MET A 503 6.62 -17.68 -22.81
CA MET A 503 7.17 -18.04 -24.13
C MET A 503 6.07 -18.14 -25.18
N LEU A 504 4.94 -18.78 -24.85
CA LEU A 504 3.78 -18.80 -25.75
C LEU A 504 3.24 -17.39 -26.02
N TYR A 505 3.29 -16.48 -25.04
CA TYR A 505 2.91 -15.09 -25.27
C TYR A 505 3.86 -14.40 -26.26
N GLN A 506 5.18 -14.60 -26.14
CA GLN A 506 6.13 -14.04 -27.10
C GLN A 506 5.90 -14.59 -28.50
N ASP A 507 5.69 -15.90 -28.66
CA ASP A 507 5.40 -16.53 -29.94
C ASP A 507 4.15 -15.96 -30.62
N LEU A 508 3.04 -15.84 -29.86
CA LEU A 508 1.78 -15.29 -30.38
C LEU A 508 1.93 -13.81 -30.75
N LYS A 509 2.65 -13.04 -29.93
CA LYS A 509 2.92 -11.63 -30.16
C LYS A 509 3.79 -11.42 -31.40
N GLU A 510 4.86 -12.21 -31.56
CA GLU A 510 5.75 -12.15 -32.71
C GLU A 510 4.99 -12.49 -33.99
N GLN A 511 4.29 -13.62 -34.04
CA GLN A 511 3.49 -14.02 -35.20
C GLN A 511 2.46 -12.96 -35.61
N ASN A 512 1.78 -12.35 -34.62
CA ASN A 512 0.84 -11.27 -34.90
C ASN A 512 1.57 -10.01 -35.39
N THR A 513 2.70 -9.65 -34.80
CA THR A 513 3.46 -8.45 -35.20
C THR A 513 3.99 -8.61 -36.62
N GLU A 514 4.54 -9.77 -36.97
CA GLU A 514 4.95 -10.10 -38.33
C GLU A 514 3.78 -10.01 -39.30
N ALA A 515 2.65 -10.67 -38.98
CA ALA A 515 1.47 -10.63 -39.83
C ALA A 515 0.96 -9.20 -40.05
N ILE A 516 0.99 -8.35 -39.03
CA ILE A 516 0.62 -6.93 -39.14
C ILE A 516 1.57 -6.23 -40.10
N LEU A 517 2.89 -6.33 -39.88
CA LEU A 517 3.90 -5.66 -40.70
C LEU A 517 3.91 -6.11 -42.16
N GLU A 518 3.64 -7.40 -42.42
CA GLU A 518 3.56 -7.96 -43.77
C GLU A 518 2.32 -7.48 -44.55
N THR A 519 1.26 -7.07 -43.85
CA THR A 519 -0.01 -6.65 -44.49
C THR A 519 -0.11 -5.15 -44.79
N GLY A 520 0.98 -4.40 -44.57
CA GLY A 520 1.01 -2.93 -44.73
C GLY A 520 0.43 -2.18 -43.54
#